data_AF-A0AAV2ABB9-F1
#
_entry.id   AF-A0AAV2ABB9-F1
#
_cell.length_a   1.000
_cell.length_b   1.000
_cell.length_c   1.000
_cell.angle_alpha   90.00
_cell.angle_beta   90.00
_cell.angle_gamma   90.00
#
_symmetry.space_group_name_H-M   'P 1'
#
loop_
_entity.id
_entity.type
_entity.pdbx_description
1 polymer ?
#
loop_
_entity_poly.entity_id
_entity_poly.type
_entity_poly.pdbx_seq_one_letter_code
_entity_poly.pdbx_strand_id
1 'polypeptide(L)'
;MDKLDRSILYHDTDSIIYASDGTNDPPLGNFLGEFTDELDGDEIATFVSGGPKNYAYLTKSGKMCCKVRGFTLNYENSKKINFERMVSLVRNMDREEKIAINNPCKITRDVKRRKVINKEETKMYKIVYEKRVIQEDLTTLRYGY
;
A
#
# COMPACT_ATOMS: atom_id res chain seq x y z
N MET A 1 12.42 -14.25 10.68
CA MET A 1 12.30 -13.57 9.36
C MET A 1 13.35 -14.10 8.37
N ASP A 2 14.36 -14.84 8.83
CA ASP A 2 15.42 -15.42 7.99
C ASP A 2 14.94 -16.48 6.99
N LYS A 3 13.86 -17.21 7.31
CA LYS A 3 13.26 -18.19 6.38
C LYS A 3 12.63 -17.57 5.13
N LEU A 4 12.20 -16.31 5.22
CA LEU A 4 11.42 -15.63 4.19
C LEU A 4 12.25 -14.59 3.40
N ASP A 5 13.57 -14.52 3.66
CA ASP A 5 14.53 -13.50 3.26
C ASP A 5 14.16 -12.73 1.97
N ARG A 6 14.28 -13.41 0.82
CA ARG A 6 13.97 -12.87 -0.52
C ARG A 6 12.50 -12.92 -0.90
N SER A 7 11.72 -13.75 -0.23
CA SER A 7 10.28 -13.91 -0.49
C SER A 7 9.45 -12.75 0.05
N ILE A 8 9.98 -11.90 0.94
CA ILE A 8 9.24 -10.74 1.49
C ILE A 8 9.17 -9.59 0.48
N LEU A 9 7.98 -9.38 -0.08
CA LEU A 9 7.66 -8.28 -0.98
C LEU A 9 7.41 -6.96 -0.23
N TYR A 10 6.84 -7.03 0.98
CA TYR A 10 6.53 -5.84 1.78
C TYR A 10 6.49 -6.15 3.28
N HIS A 11 6.81 -5.13 4.08
CA HIS A 11 6.72 -5.16 5.54
C HIS A 11 6.11 -3.85 6.05
N ASP A 12 5.21 -3.92 7.02
CA ASP A 12 4.84 -2.81 7.90
C ASP A 12 5.08 -3.24 9.35
N THR A 13 4.47 -2.52 10.29
CA THR A 13 4.69 -2.64 11.74
C THR A 13 4.24 -3.99 12.28
N ASP A 14 3.18 -4.55 11.72
CA ASP A 14 2.43 -5.71 12.18
C ASP A 14 1.99 -6.65 11.04
N SER A 15 2.35 -6.33 9.79
CA SER A 15 1.95 -7.09 8.60
C SER A 15 3.12 -7.32 7.65
N ILE A 16 3.11 -8.47 6.99
CA ILE A 16 4.08 -8.84 5.94
C ILE A 16 3.32 -9.31 4.71
N ILE A 17 3.84 -8.99 3.53
CA ILE A 17 3.39 -9.56 2.26
C ILE A 17 4.57 -10.30 1.68
N TYR A 18 4.38 -11.57 1.35
CA TYR A 18 5.42 -12.45 0.87
C TYR A 18 4.93 -13.32 -0.28
N ALA A 19 5.86 -13.79 -1.09
CA ALA A 19 5.62 -14.82 -2.09
C ALA A 19 5.69 -16.19 -1.42
N SER A 20 4.55 -16.87 -1.29
CA SER A 20 4.50 -18.24 -0.80
C SER A 20 5.03 -19.21 -1.85
N ASP A 21 5.86 -20.16 -1.40
CA ASP A 21 6.29 -21.33 -2.18
C ASP A 21 5.67 -22.64 -1.66
N GLY A 22 4.71 -22.54 -0.73
CA GLY A 22 4.07 -23.67 -0.04
C GLY A 22 4.92 -24.33 1.05
N THR A 23 6.19 -23.93 1.21
CA THR A 23 7.13 -24.47 2.21
C THR A 23 7.65 -23.41 3.17
N ASN A 24 7.52 -22.14 2.79
CA ASN A 24 8.02 -20.98 3.52
C ASN A 24 6.96 -20.28 4.39
N ASP A 25 5.70 -20.72 4.34
CA ASP A 25 4.59 -20.07 5.04
C ASP A 25 4.82 -20.00 6.56
N PRO A 26 4.70 -18.81 7.19
CA PRO A 26 4.81 -18.68 8.62
C PRO A 26 3.65 -19.42 9.32
N PRO A 27 3.90 -19.99 10.51
CA PRO A 27 2.84 -20.63 11.27
C PRO A 27 1.76 -19.62 11.62
N LEU A 28 0.52 -19.95 11.28
CA LEU A 28 -0.66 -19.16 11.63
C LEU A 28 -1.15 -19.52 13.03
N GLY A 29 -1.62 -18.54 13.78
CA GLY A 29 -2.16 -18.74 15.11
C GLY A 29 -3.05 -17.59 15.56
N ASN A 30 -3.82 -17.81 16.63
CA ASN A 30 -4.82 -16.88 17.13
C ASN A 30 -4.38 -16.16 18.41
N PHE A 31 -3.14 -16.36 18.86
CA PHE A 31 -2.60 -15.77 20.08
C PHE A 31 -1.76 -14.52 19.79
N LEU A 32 -1.53 -13.72 20.83
CA LEU A 32 -0.77 -12.49 20.73
C LEU A 32 0.67 -12.76 20.28
N GLY A 33 1.06 -12.13 19.17
CA GLY A 33 2.40 -12.29 18.57
C GLY A 33 2.48 -13.36 17.48
N GLU A 34 1.37 -14.07 17.21
CA GLU A 34 1.27 -14.99 16.07
C GLU A 34 0.80 -14.27 14.81
N PHE A 35 1.14 -14.82 13.65
CA PHE A 35 0.62 -14.34 12.38
C PHE A 35 -0.81 -14.84 12.18
N THR A 36 -1.70 -13.94 11.78
CA THR A 36 -3.07 -14.27 11.38
C THR A 36 -3.20 -14.05 9.87
N ASP A 37 -4.08 -14.82 9.24
CA ASP A 37 -4.38 -14.65 7.82
C ASP A 37 -5.37 -13.50 7.63
N GLU A 38 -4.93 -12.41 6.99
CA GLU A 38 -5.75 -11.24 6.68
C GLU A 38 -6.64 -11.42 5.44
N LEU A 39 -6.41 -12.45 4.63
CA LEU A 39 -7.08 -12.66 3.36
C LEU A 39 -8.18 -13.73 3.43
N ASP A 40 -8.47 -14.26 4.62
CA ASP A 40 -9.49 -15.29 4.86
C ASP A 40 -9.35 -16.50 3.90
N GLY A 41 -8.11 -16.93 3.63
CA GLY A 41 -7.78 -18.02 2.71
C GLY A 41 -7.67 -17.64 1.23
N ASP A 42 -7.83 -16.35 0.87
CA ASP A 42 -7.60 -15.86 -0.48
C ASP A 42 -6.12 -15.55 -0.71
N GLU A 43 -5.67 -15.61 -1.96
CA GLU A 43 -4.27 -15.39 -2.31
C GLU A 43 -4.10 -14.13 -3.15
N ILE A 44 -3.03 -13.37 -2.93
CA ILE A 44 -2.70 -12.22 -3.77
C ILE A 44 -2.15 -12.70 -5.11
N ALA A 45 -2.88 -12.44 -6.19
CA ALA A 45 -2.45 -12.72 -7.56
C ALA A 45 -1.48 -11.66 -8.09
N THR A 46 -1.68 -10.39 -7.71
CA THR A 46 -0.80 -9.30 -8.11
C THR A 46 -0.66 -8.29 -7.00
N PHE A 47 0.59 -8.00 -6.66
CA PHE A 47 0.95 -7.00 -5.66
C PHE A 47 1.69 -5.84 -6.34
N VAL A 48 1.35 -4.61 -5.95
CA VAL A 48 2.06 -3.40 -6.34
C VAL A 48 2.34 -2.57 -5.11
N SER A 49 3.59 -2.18 -4.94
CA SER A 49 4.01 -1.20 -3.94
C SER A 49 4.32 0.10 -4.65
N GLY A 50 3.90 1.23 -4.06
CA GLY A 50 4.26 2.58 -4.47
C GLY A 50 5.11 3.29 -3.40
N GLY A 51 5.63 2.53 -2.42
CA GLY A 51 6.42 3.05 -1.31
C GLY A 51 5.92 2.66 0.07
N PRO A 52 6.49 3.25 1.13
CA PRO A 52 6.06 3.02 2.50
C PRO A 52 4.59 3.43 2.71
N LYS A 53 3.77 2.48 3.17
CA LYS A 53 2.34 2.63 3.45
C LYS A 53 1.51 3.07 2.25
N ASN A 54 1.98 2.71 1.06
CA ASN A 54 1.36 2.97 -0.24
C ASN A 54 1.47 1.69 -1.07
N TYR A 55 0.44 0.84 -1.02
CA TYR A 55 0.43 -0.44 -1.73
C TYR A 55 -0.99 -0.82 -2.17
N ALA A 56 -1.09 -1.70 -3.15
CA ALA A 56 -2.34 -2.27 -3.61
C ALA A 56 -2.12 -3.71 -4.04
N TYR A 57 -3.19 -4.48 -3.98
CA TYR A 57 -3.17 -5.87 -4.41
C TYR A 57 -4.48 -6.25 -5.06
N LEU A 58 -4.38 -7.24 -5.95
CA LEU A 58 -5.48 -7.96 -6.55
C LEU A 58 -5.39 -9.42 -6.08
N THR A 59 -6.46 -9.94 -5.49
CA THR A 59 -6.53 -11.35 -5.09
C THR A 59 -6.99 -12.25 -6.23
N LYS A 60 -6.75 -13.56 -6.11
CA LYS A 60 -7.23 -14.56 -7.09
C LYS A 60 -8.75 -14.57 -7.20
N SER A 61 -9.46 -14.28 -6.10
CA SER A 61 -10.92 -14.11 -6.12
C SER A 61 -11.40 -12.81 -6.79
N GLY A 62 -10.48 -11.96 -7.26
CA GLY A 62 -10.78 -10.71 -7.96
C GLY A 62 -10.93 -9.49 -7.05
N LYS A 63 -10.63 -9.60 -5.75
CA LYS A 63 -10.74 -8.48 -4.81
C LYS A 63 -9.58 -7.53 -5.00
N MET A 64 -9.89 -6.29 -5.36
CA MET A 64 -8.90 -5.21 -5.43
C MET A 64 -8.90 -4.41 -4.14
N CYS A 65 -7.73 -4.26 -3.54
CA CYS A 65 -7.53 -3.38 -2.39
C CYS A 65 -6.43 -2.37 -2.69
N CYS A 66 -6.67 -1.11 -2.32
CA CYS A 66 -5.67 -0.05 -2.39
C CYS A 66 -5.53 0.60 -1.01
N LYS A 67 -4.29 0.76 -0.54
CA LYS A 67 -3.94 1.28 0.77
C LYS A 67 -2.94 2.40 0.60
N VAL A 68 -3.40 3.64 0.78
CA VAL A 68 -2.57 4.83 0.65
C VAL A 68 -2.68 5.70 1.89
N ARG A 69 -1.61 5.75 2.69
CA ARG A 69 -1.57 6.59 3.89
C ARG A 69 -1.63 8.07 3.55
N GLY A 70 -2.39 8.83 4.34
CA GLY A 70 -2.50 10.28 4.21
C GLY A 70 -3.61 10.75 3.27
N PHE A 71 -4.24 9.82 2.55
CA PHE A 71 -5.37 10.08 1.67
C PHE A 71 -6.61 9.33 2.17
N THR A 72 -7.74 10.03 2.17
CA THR A 72 -9.03 9.39 2.42
C THR A 72 -9.52 8.80 1.10
N LEU A 73 -9.59 7.47 1.02
CA LEU A 73 -10.14 6.77 -0.15
C LEU A 73 -11.68 6.79 -0.06
N ASN A 74 -12.27 7.93 -0.40
CA ASN A 74 -13.71 8.01 -0.71
C ASN A 74 -13.94 7.54 -2.16
N TYR A 75 -15.21 7.40 -2.57
CA TYR A 75 -15.56 6.89 -3.90
C TYR A 75 -14.95 7.71 -5.06
N GLU A 76 -14.85 9.03 -4.93
CA GLU A 76 -14.25 9.89 -5.97
C GLU A 76 -12.72 9.72 -6.02
N ASN A 77 -12.08 9.64 -4.86
CA ASN A 77 -10.64 9.48 -4.74
C ASN A 77 -10.20 8.07 -5.13
N SER A 78 -11.01 7.04 -4.86
CA SER A 78 -10.74 5.68 -5.30
C SER A 78 -10.84 5.50 -6.81
N LYS A 79 -11.54 6.40 -7.53
CA LYS A 79 -11.48 6.43 -9.00
C LYS A 79 -10.15 6.96 -9.52
N LYS A 80 -9.52 7.88 -8.78
CA LYS A 80 -8.25 8.50 -9.14
C LYS A 80 -7.05 7.67 -8.69
N ILE A 81 -7.13 7.09 -7.50
CA ILE A 81 -6.13 6.20 -6.90
C ILE A 81 -6.76 4.82 -6.79
N ASN A 82 -6.55 4.03 -7.85
CA ASN A 82 -6.96 2.63 -7.92
C ASN A 82 -5.75 1.73 -8.18
N PHE A 83 -6.00 0.42 -8.16
CA PHE A 83 -4.98 -0.58 -8.43
C PHE A 83 -4.32 -0.37 -9.81
N GLU A 84 -5.11 -0.24 -10.87
CA GLU A 84 -4.62 -0.06 -12.24
C GLU A 84 -3.75 1.18 -12.40
N ARG A 85 -4.16 2.30 -11.78
CA ARG A 85 -3.43 3.56 -11.81
C ARG A 85 -2.09 3.41 -11.09
N MET A 86 -2.07 2.75 -9.94
CA MET A 86 -0.82 2.52 -9.24
C MET A 86 0.11 1.59 -10.03
N VAL A 87 -0.42 0.53 -10.65
CA VAL A 87 0.37 -0.33 -11.56
C VAL A 87 0.96 0.48 -12.70
N SER A 88 0.18 1.36 -13.35
CA SER A 88 0.67 2.19 -14.44
C SER A 88 1.77 3.16 -14.00
N LEU A 89 1.61 3.81 -12.85
CA LEU A 89 2.61 4.73 -12.29
C LEU A 89 3.92 4.02 -11.94
N VAL A 90 3.85 2.80 -11.37
CA VAL A 90 5.05 2.02 -11.04
C VAL A 90 5.74 1.50 -12.29
N ARG A 91 4.99 0.97 -13.26
CA ARG A 91 5.54 0.43 -14.52
C ARG A 91 6.20 1.48 -15.38
N ASN A 92 5.59 2.66 -15.50
CA ASN A 92 6.14 3.75 -16.29
C ASN A 92 7.35 4.43 -15.61
N MET A 93 7.69 4.02 -14.38
CA MET A 93 8.67 4.71 -13.51
C MET A 93 8.45 6.22 -13.47
N ASP A 94 7.20 6.65 -13.54
CA ASP A 94 6.82 8.05 -13.70
C ASP A 94 6.86 8.74 -12.34
N ARG A 95 8.08 8.91 -11.84
CA ARG A 95 8.38 9.45 -10.51
C ARG A 95 8.08 10.94 -10.41
N GLU A 96 7.66 11.61 -11.48
CA GLU A 96 7.27 13.00 -11.45
C GLU A 96 5.75 13.19 -11.51
N GLU A 97 5.01 12.17 -11.93
CA GLU A 97 3.56 12.24 -12.03
C GLU A 97 2.93 12.47 -10.64
N LYS A 98 2.05 13.47 -10.58
CA LYS A 98 1.31 13.84 -9.37
C LYS A 98 -0.18 13.78 -9.65
N ILE A 99 -0.91 13.05 -8.83
CA ILE A 99 -2.37 12.97 -8.92
C ILE A 99 -2.98 13.94 -7.92
N ALA A 100 -3.73 14.92 -8.41
CA ALA A 100 -4.45 15.87 -7.58
C ALA A 100 -5.73 15.26 -7.00
N ILE A 101 -5.75 15.12 -5.68
CA ILE A 101 -6.88 14.66 -4.89
C ILE A 101 -7.50 15.86 -4.20
N ASN A 102 -8.72 16.21 -4.61
CA ASN A 102 -9.50 17.28 -4.03
C ASN A 102 -10.53 16.69 -3.07
N ASN A 103 -10.52 17.17 -1.83
CA ASN A 103 -11.46 16.86 -0.78
C ASN A 103 -12.24 18.13 -0.46
N PRO A 104 -13.43 18.33 -1.04
CA PRO A 104 -14.18 19.60 -0.90
C PRO A 104 -14.67 19.84 0.54
N CYS A 105 -14.89 18.77 1.30
CA CYS A 105 -15.47 18.82 2.65
C CYS A 105 -14.61 18.09 3.68
N LYS A 106 -13.32 18.42 3.79
CA LYS A 106 -12.46 17.82 4.82
C LYS A 106 -12.83 18.37 6.20
N ILE A 107 -13.19 17.46 7.09
CA ILE A 107 -13.41 17.77 8.51
C ILE A 107 -12.06 18.09 9.17
N THR A 108 -11.95 19.28 9.75
CA THR A 108 -10.77 19.73 10.48
C THR A 108 -11.15 20.45 11.78
N ARG A 109 -10.24 20.47 12.74
CA ARG A 109 -10.45 21.13 14.04
C ARG A 109 -9.74 22.48 14.05
N ASP A 110 -10.51 23.55 14.22
CA ASP A 110 -9.97 24.85 14.59
C ASP A 110 -9.64 24.83 16.08
N VAL A 111 -8.34 24.73 16.39
CA VAL A 111 -7.84 24.64 17.76
C VAL A 111 -8.14 25.92 18.55
N LYS A 112 -8.01 27.09 17.91
CA LYS A 112 -8.21 28.39 18.56
C LYS A 112 -9.67 28.61 18.92
N ARG A 113 -10.58 28.26 18.02
CA ARG A 113 -12.02 28.41 18.22
C ARG A 113 -12.66 27.21 18.91
N ARG A 114 -11.91 26.12 19.12
CA ARG A 114 -12.39 24.83 19.63
C ARG A 114 -13.62 24.32 18.88
N LYS A 115 -13.63 24.49 17.55
CA LYS A 115 -14.74 24.10 16.66
C LYS A 115 -14.26 23.08 15.62
N VAL A 116 -15.17 22.21 15.21
CA VAL A 116 -15.00 21.35 14.04
C VAL A 116 -15.60 22.08 12.85
N ILE A 117 -14.82 22.22 11.77
CA ILE A 117 -15.22 22.90 10.55
C ILE A 117 -14.90 22.04 9.33
N ASN A 118 -15.66 22.23 8.25
CA ASN A 118 -15.30 21.68 6.96
C ASN A 118 -14.45 22.70 6.19
N LYS A 119 -13.37 22.23 5.59
CA LYS A 119 -12.50 23.02 4.71
C LYS A 119 -12.19 22.23 3.46
N GLU A 120 -12.07 22.91 2.32
CA GLU A 120 -11.52 22.31 1.13
C GLU A 120 -10.02 22.02 1.32
N GLU A 121 -9.59 20.82 0.92
CA GLU A 121 -8.19 20.42 0.88
C GLU A 121 -7.86 19.80 -0.47
N THR A 122 -6.77 20.23 -1.09
CA THR A 122 -6.18 19.52 -2.23
C THR A 122 -4.84 18.92 -1.80
N LYS A 123 -4.65 17.62 -2.05
CA LYS A 123 -3.41 16.89 -1.83
C LYS A 123 -2.89 16.32 -3.13
N MET A 124 -1.57 16.34 -3.30
CA MET A 124 -0.90 15.73 -4.45
C MET A 124 -0.38 14.36 -4.05
N TYR A 125 -0.96 13.31 -4.62
CA TYR A 125 -0.45 11.95 -4.50
C TYR A 125 0.73 11.76 -5.43
N LYS A 126 1.78 11.10 -4.94
CA LYS A 126 3.01 10.81 -5.66
C LYS A 126 3.54 9.46 -5.18
N ILE A 127 4.04 8.64 -6.09
CA ILE A 127 4.77 7.42 -5.74
C ILE A 127 6.16 7.79 -5.20
N VAL A 128 6.55 7.19 -4.08
CA VAL A 128 7.81 7.47 -3.41
C VAL A 128 8.52 6.16 -3.08
N TYR A 129 9.55 5.85 -3.87
CA TYR A 129 10.38 4.64 -3.70
C TYR A 129 11.74 5.00 -3.10
N GLU A 130 11.76 5.27 -1.79
CA GLU A 130 13.01 5.62 -1.07
C GLU A 130 13.61 4.44 -0.29
N LYS A 131 12.85 3.36 -0.08
CA LYS A 131 13.23 2.26 0.82
C LYS A 131 13.63 0.95 0.15
N ARG A 132 13.41 0.82 -1.16
CA ARG A 132 13.84 -0.35 -1.94
C ARG A 132 14.31 0.08 -3.33
N VAL A 133 15.28 -0.62 -3.87
CA VAL A 133 15.79 -0.42 -5.23
C VAL A 133 14.98 -1.31 -6.17
N ILE A 134 14.28 -0.71 -7.12
CA ILE A 134 13.57 -1.43 -8.19
C ILE A 134 14.60 -1.79 -9.27
N GLN A 135 14.69 -3.07 -9.62
CA GLN A 135 15.49 -3.57 -10.73
C GLN A 135 14.70 -3.48 -12.06
N GLU A 136 15.38 -3.66 -13.19
CA GLU A 136 14.75 -3.61 -14.53
C GLU A 136 13.67 -4.69 -14.72
N ASP A 137 13.77 -5.81 -14.00
CA ASP A 137 12.79 -6.90 -13.97
C ASP A 137 11.63 -6.67 -12.98
N LEU A 138 11.52 -5.46 -12.43
CA LEU A 138 10.56 -5.06 -11.39
C LEU A 138 10.74 -5.77 -10.04
N THR A 139 11.80 -6.56 -9.86
CA THR A 139 12.15 -7.07 -8.53
C THR A 139 12.65 -5.93 -7.65
N THR A 140 12.50 -6.08 -6.33
CA THR A 140 12.92 -5.04 -5.38
C THR A 140 13.98 -5.57 -4.43
N LEU A 141 15.10 -4.86 -4.32
CA LEU A 141 16.14 -5.12 -3.33
C LEU A 141 16.03 -4.19 -2.13
N ARG A 142 16.48 -4.69 -0.97
CA ARG A 142 16.67 -3.87 0.23
C ARG A 142 17.92 -2.98 0.05
N TYR A 143 17.94 -1.82 0.70
CA TYR A 143 19.16 -1.01 0.80
C TYR A 143 20.14 -1.64 1.80
N GLY A 144 21.41 -1.72 1.42
CA GLY A 144 22.51 -2.24 2.23
C GLY A 144 22.73 -3.75 2.05
N TYR A 145 23.78 -4.08 1.30
CA TYR A 145 24.49 -5.36 1.37
C TYR A 145 25.96 -5.03 1.68
#